data_AF-A0A7T4Y8X5-F1
#
_entry.id   AF-A0A7T4Y8X5-F1
#
_cell.length_a   1.000
_cell.length_b   1.000
_cell.length_c   1.000
_cell.angle_alpha   90.00
_cell.angle_beta   90.00
_cell.angle_gamma   90.00
#
_symmetry.space_group_name_H-M   'P 1'
#
loop_
_entity.id
_entity.type
_entity.pdbx_description
1 polymer ?
#
loop_
_entity_poly.entity_id
_entity_poly.type
_entity_poly.pdbx_seq_one_letter_code
_entity_poly.pdbx_strand_id
1 'polypeptide(L)' 'MKAFVFCLLLAGCATPIDPAVPEASTPAARASCPPLPKLQRGAGRQALLAHIDTTARMYAECATRER' A
#
# COMPACT_ATOMS: atom_id res chain seq x y z
N MET A 1 -31.87 -18.34 8.63
CA MET A 1 -30.40 -18.31 8.72
C MET A 1 -29.67 -18.07 7.39
N LYS A 2 -30.29 -18.34 6.23
CA LYS A 2 -29.65 -18.20 4.90
C LYS A 2 -29.62 -16.76 4.36
N ALA A 3 -30.52 -15.90 4.82
CA ALA A 3 -30.55 -14.47 4.45
C ALA A 3 -29.40 -13.65 5.06
N PHE A 4 -28.93 -14.02 6.26
CA PHE A 4 -27.80 -13.35 6.92
C PHE A 4 -26.49 -13.55 6.13
N VAL A 5 -26.29 -14.73 5.53
CA VAL A 5 -25.11 -15.03 4.72
C VAL A 5 -25.08 -14.18 3.45
N PHE A 6 -26.24 -13.92 2.84
CA PHE A 6 -26.34 -13.08 1.64
C PHE A 6 -26.05 -11.60 1.94
N CYS A 7 -26.52 -11.08 3.08
CA CYS A 7 -26.19 -9.71 3.50
C CYS A 7 -24.69 -9.53 3.81
N LEU A 8 -24.03 -10.53 4.39
CA LEU A 8 -22.59 -10.48 4.65
C LEU A 8 -21.75 -10.48 3.36
N LEU A 9 -22.17 -11.24 2.35
CA LEU A 9 -21.49 -11.29 1.04
C LEU A 9 -21.63 -9.98 0.26
N LEU A 10 -22.80 -9.31 0.35
CA LEU A 10 -23.03 -8.01 -0.28
C LEU A 10 -22.30 -6.86 0.43
N ALA A 11 -22.12 -6.95 1.75
CA ALA A 11 -21.35 -5.98 2.52
C ALA A 11 -19.85 -6.01 2.18
N GLY A 12 -19.31 -7.15 1.75
CA GLY A 12 -17.92 -7.29 1.31
C GLY A 12 -17.60 -6.62 -0.04
N CYS A 13 -18.62 -6.28 -0.84
CA CYS A 13 -18.43 -5.68 -2.17
C CYS A 13 -18.69 -4.16 -2.20
N ALA A 14 -19.15 -3.59 -1.08
CA ALA A 14 -19.53 -2.19 -0.95
C ALA A 14 -18.70 -1.44 0.11
N THR A 15 -17.52 -1.92 0.45
CA THR A 15 -16.54 -1.08 1.12
C THR A 15 -15.91 -0.18 0.07
N PRO A 16 -16.21 1.13 0.02
CA PRO A 16 -15.32 2.05 -0.65
C PRO A 16 -13.95 1.83 0.00
N ILE A 17 -12.97 1.43 -0.81
CA ILE A 17 -11.58 1.46 -0.40
C ILE A 17 -11.27 2.94 -0.26
N ASP A 18 -11.51 3.48 0.93
CA ASP A 18 -10.86 4.70 1.35
C ASP A 18 -9.36 4.36 1.28
N PRO A 19 -8.55 5.06 0.47
CA PRO A 19 -7.11 4.92 0.55
C PRO A 19 -6.67 5.60 1.84
N ALA A 20 -7.14 5.11 2.99
CA ALA A 20 -6.55 5.31 4.27
C ALA A 20 -5.17 4.66 4.17
N VAL A 21 -4.23 5.49 3.70
CA VAL A 21 -2.79 5.30 3.78
C VAL A 21 -2.53 4.65 5.13
N PRO A 22 -1.97 3.42 5.20
CA PRO A 22 -1.68 2.81 6.49
C PRO A 22 -0.87 3.82 7.29
N GLU A 23 -1.30 4.08 8.52
CA GLU A 23 -0.73 5.06 9.44
C GLU A 23 0.76 4.82 9.63
N ALA A 24 1.47 5.45 8.73
CA ALA A 24 2.75 6.08 8.79
C ALA A 24 3.96 5.43 9.41
N SER A 25 3.95 4.55 10.41
CA SER A 25 5.12 4.46 11.30
C SER A 25 5.48 5.83 11.89
N THR A 26 6.09 5.86 13.07
CA THR A 26 6.41 7.10 13.77
C THR A 26 7.19 8.08 12.87
N PRO A 27 6.92 9.40 12.94
CA PRO A 27 7.51 10.41 12.04
C PRO A 27 9.04 10.46 12.07
N ALA A 28 9.67 9.95 13.14
CA ALA A 28 11.12 9.82 13.26
C ALA A 28 11.73 8.81 12.27
N ALA A 29 11.07 7.67 12.01
CA ALA A 29 11.55 6.66 11.05
C ALA A 29 11.37 7.11 9.58
N ARG A 30 10.35 7.95 9.32
CA ARG A 30 10.12 8.54 7.99
C ARG A 30 11.18 9.56 7.58
N ALA A 31 11.89 10.16 8.53
CA ALA A 31 12.89 11.21 8.23
C ALA A 31 14.18 10.65 7.62
N SER A 32 14.52 9.39 7.92
CA SER A 32 15.76 8.74 7.48
C SER A 32 15.70 8.23 6.03
N CYS A 33 14.50 8.17 5.46
CA CYS A 33 14.23 7.50 4.19
C CYS A 33 13.76 8.46 3.09
N PRO A 34 14.27 8.31 1.85
CA PRO A 34 13.77 9.11 0.74
C PRO A 34 12.28 8.81 0.48
N PRO A 35 11.53 9.80 -0.03
CA PRO A 35 10.11 9.61 -0.33
C PRO A 35 9.91 8.60 -1.46
N LEU A 36 8.87 7.77 -1.32
CA LEU A 36 8.53 6.76 -2.31
C LEU A 36 8.11 7.37 -3.65
N PRO A 37 8.51 6.77 -4.78
CA PRO A 37 8.00 7.18 -6.09
C PRO A 37 6.48 6.95 -6.16
N LYS A 38 5.75 7.79 -6.91
CA LYS A 38 4.31 7.63 -7.11
C LYS A 38 4.04 6.86 -8.40
N LEU A 39 3.16 5.86 -8.34
CA LEU A 39 2.64 5.21 -9.54
C LEU A 39 1.58 6.09 -10.19
N GLN A 40 1.76 6.41 -11.48
CA GLN A 40 0.79 7.18 -12.25
C GLN A 40 -0.52 6.42 -12.44
N ARG A 41 -1.65 7.13 -12.42
CA ARG A 41 -2.95 6.54 -12.72
C ARG A 41 -2.97 6.08 -14.19
N GLY A 42 -3.49 4.87 -14.44
CA GLY A 42 -3.48 4.26 -15.77
C GLY A 42 -2.16 3.59 -16.15
N ALA A 43 -1.19 3.49 -15.23
CA ALA A 43 0.02 2.73 -15.46
C ALA A 43 -0.30 1.25 -15.74
N GLY A 44 0.30 0.70 -16.79
CA GLY A 44 0.14 -0.70 -17.17
C GLY A 44 0.83 -1.67 -16.20
N ARG A 45 0.55 -2.97 -16.35
CA ARG A 45 1.07 -4.04 -15.47
C ARG A 45 2.59 -4.02 -15.33
N GLN A 46 3.33 -3.78 -16.41
CA GLN A 46 4.80 -3.73 -16.36
C GLN A 46 5.31 -2.57 -15.50
N ALA A 47 4.68 -1.40 -15.59
CA ALA A 47 5.02 -0.25 -14.77
C ALA A 47 4.69 -0.49 -13.29
N LEU A 48 3.59 -1.18 -12.99
CA LEU A 48 3.27 -1.61 -11.63
C LEU A 48 4.32 -2.56 -11.05
N LEU A 49 4.75 -3.57 -11.81
CA LEU A 49 5.77 -4.52 -11.34
C LEU A 49 7.11 -3.84 -11.10
N ALA A 50 7.54 -2.95 -12.01
CA ALA A 50 8.76 -2.16 -11.82
C ALA A 50 8.67 -1.24 -10.59
N HIS A 51 7.49 -0.66 -10.34
CA HIS A 51 7.25 0.18 -9.18
C HIS A 51 7.34 -0.61 -7.86
N ILE A 52 6.79 -1.82 -7.81
CA ILE A 52 6.88 -2.70 -6.62
C ILE A 52 8.35 -3.06 -6.34
N ASP A 53 9.09 -3.48 -7.35
CA ASP A 53 10.52 -3.86 -7.20
C ASP A 53 11.36 -2.67 -6.71
N THR A 54 11.14 -1.48 -7.29
CA THR A 54 11.82 -0.25 -6.88
C THR A 54 11.50 0.12 -5.43
N THR A 55 10.23 0.01 -5.05
CA THR A 55 9.76 0.33 -3.68
C THR A 55 10.37 -0.64 -2.66
N ALA A 56 10.39 -1.93 -2.97
CA ALA A 56 10.97 -2.94 -2.09
C ALA A 56 12.47 -2.70 -1.85
N ARG A 57 13.23 -2.34 -2.90
CA ARG A 57 14.65 -1.99 -2.77
C ARG A 57 14.88 -0.78 -1.89
N MET A 58 14.12 0.31 -2.07
CA MET A 58 14.26 1.50 -1.23
C MET A 58 14.01 1.19 0.24
N TYR A 59 12.98 0.39 0.55
CA TYR A 59 12.73 -0.03 1.93
C TYR A 59 13.84 -0.90 2.52
N ALA A 60 14.39 -1.82 1.74
CA ALA A 60 15.52 -2.65 2.18
C ALA A 60 16.76 -1.81 2.48
N GLU A 61 17.12 -0.89 1.58
CA GLU A 61 18.25 0.04 1.79
C GLU A 61 18.04 0.91 3.02
N CYS A 62 16.82 1.41 3.21
CA CYS A 62 16.44 2.17 4.39
C CYS A 62 16.61 1.40 5.69
N ALA A 63 16.08 0.18 5.76
CA ALA A 63 16.18 -0.65 6.94
C ALA A 63 17.64 -0.97 7.31
N THR A 64 18.56 -1.00 6.32
CA THR A 64 20.00 -1.18 6.60
C THR A 64 20.70 0.07 7.12
N ARG A 65 20.14 1.27 6.91
CA ARG A 65 20.72 2.54 7.38
C ARG A 65 20.30 2.91 8.81
N GLU A 66 19.19 2.36 9.30
CA GLU A 66 18.69 2.59 10.67
C GLU A 66 19.27 1.61 11.70
N ARG A 67 20.19 0.72 11.29
CA ARG A 67 20.88 -0.26 12.15
C ARG A 67 22.28 0.20 12.50
#